data_AF-A0A8C8Z374-F1
#
_entry.id   AF-A0A8C8Z374-F1
#
_cell.length_a   1.000
_cell.length_b   1.000
_cell.length_c   1.000
_cell.angle_alpha   90.00
_cell.angle_beta   90.00
_cell.angle_gamma   90.00
#
_symmetry.space_group_name_H-M   'P 1'
#
loop_
_entity.id
_entity.type
_entity.pdbx_description
1 polymer ?
#
loop_
_entity_poly.entity_id
_entity_poly.type
_entity_poly.pdbx_seq_one_letter_code
_entity_poly.pdbx_strand_id
1 'polypeptide(L)'
;MNHLSGQRLYGKVLRATLSKHQAVQLPREGQEDQGLTKDFSNSPLHRFKKPGSKNFQNIFPPSATLHLSNIPPSVTVDDLKNLFIDAGCSVKAFKFFQKDRKMALIQLGSVEEAIQALIELHNHDLGENHHLRVSFSKSTI
;
A
#
# COMPACT_ATOMS: atom_id res chain seq x y z
N MET A 1 -6.11 -0.09 14.04
CA MET A 1 -7.04 0.95 14.51
C MET A 1 -6.35 2.28 14.75
N ASN A 2 -5.30 2.29 15.58
CA ASN A 2 -4.58 3.49 16.01
C ASN A 2 -3.99 4.37 14.89
N HIS A 3 -3.83 3.85 13.67
CA HIS A 3 -3.23 4.59 12.55
C HIS A 3 -4.22 5.02 11.46
N LEU A 4 -5.40 4.39 11.38
CA LEU A 4 -6.34 4.60 10.27
C LEU A 4 -7.58 5.41 10.67
N SER A 5 -8.00 5.36 11.93
CA SER A 5 -9.14 6.17 12.38
C SER A 5 -8.77 7.66 12.31
N GLY A 6 -9.65 8.48 11.75
CA GLY A 6 -9.41 9.92 11.54
C GLY A 6 -8.68 10.27 10.25
N GLN A 7 -8.15 9.30 9.51
CA GLN A 7 -7.53 9.56 8.20
C GLN A 7 -8.60 9.87 7.15
N ARG A 8 -8.26 10.74 6.19
CA ARG A 8 -9.12 11.03 5.04
C ARG A 8 -8.81 10.07 3.89
N LEU A 9 -9.85 9.52 3.27
CA LEU A 9 -9.79 8.65 2.10
C LEU A 9 -11.02 8.91 1.22
N TYR A 10 -10.80 9.18 -0.07
CA TYR A 10 -11.86 9.50 -1.04
C TYR A 10 -12.79 10.62 -0.55
N GLY A 11 -12.20 11.67 0.03
CA GLY A 11 -12.90 12.84 0.55
C GLY A 11 -13.60 12.62 1.89
N LYS A 12 -13.61 11.39 2.46
CA LYS A 12 -14.30 11.05 3.71
C LYS A 12 -13.33 10.71 4.83
N VAL A 13 -13.70 11.03 6.07
CA VAL A 13 -12.91 10.68 7.25
C VAL A 13 -13.27 9.25 7.70
N LEU A 14 -12.28 8.37 7.76
CA LEU A 14 -12.45 6.99 8.18
C LEU A 14 -12.71 6.91 9.68
N ARG A 15 -13.67 6.08 10.06
CA ARG A 15 -13.94 5.71 11.46
C ARG A 15 -13.69 4.22 11.65
N ALA A 16 -12.64 3.88 12.39
CA ALA A 16 -12.30 2.49 12.71
C ALA A 16 -12.52 2.22 14.20
N THR A 17 -13.32 1.21 14.52
CA THR A 17 -13.62 0.76 15.89
C THR A 17 -13.51 -0.76 16.00
N LEU A 18 -13.34 -1.29 17.22
CA LEU A 18 -13.41 -2.72 17.46
C LEU A 18 -14.82 -3.23 17.14
N SER A 19 -14.90 -4.29 16.35
CA SER A 19 -16.16 -4.96 16.07
C SER A 19 -16.70 -5.62 17.33
N LYS A 20 -18.03 -5.67 17.46
CA LYS A 20 -18.71 -6.48 18.48
C LYS A 20 -18.86 -7.94 18.05
N HIS A 21 -18.62 -8.24 16.78
CA HIS A 21 -18.69 -9.60 16.22
C HIS A 21 -17.31 -10.25 16.24
N GLN A 22 -17.26 -11.52 16.62
CA GLN A 22 -16.00 -12.28 16.73
C GLN A 22 -15.39 -12.66 15.38
N ALA A 23 -16.24 -12.94 14.38
CA ALA A 23 -15.81 -13.34 13.04
C ALA A 23 -16.79 -12.84 11.97
N VAL A 24 -16.30 -12.70 10.74
CA VAL A 24 -17.14 -12.47 9.55
C VAL A 24 -17.60 -13.82 9.03
N GLN A 25 -18.90 -13.98 8.79
CA GLN A 25 -19.45 -15.20 8.19
C GLN A 25 -19.33 -15.13 6.67
N LEU A 26 -18.80 -16.18 6.06
CA LEU A 26 -18.77 -16.30 4.61
C LEU A 26 -20.14 -16.76 4.08
N PRO A 27 -20.56 -16.26 2.90
CA PRO A 27 -21.74 -16.78 2.20
C PRO A 27 -21.61 -18.29 1.98
N ARG A 28 -22.75 -18.99 1.97
CA ARG A 28 -22.77 -20.41 1.62
C ARG A 28 -22.48 -20.59 0.14
N GLU A 29 -21.89 -21.73 -0.23
CA GLU A 29 -21.73 -22.09 -1.64
C GLU A 29 -23.10 -22.03 -2.36
N GLY A 30 -23.15 -21.36 -3.50
CA GLY A 30 -24.37 -21.17 -4.29
C GLY A 30 -25.26 -19.99 -3.87
N GLN A 31 -24.93 -19.23 -2.82
CA GLN A 31 -25.53 -17.92 -2.58
C GLN A 31 -24.79 -16.84 -3.38
N GLU A 32 -25.55 -15.96 -4.04
CA GLU A 32 -24.99 -14.76 -4.63
C GLU A 32 -24.46 -13.85 -3.53
N ASP A 33 -23.14 -13.82 -3.41
CA ASP A 33 -22.46 -12.71 -2.76
C ASP A 33 -22.32 -11.61 -3.82
N GLN A 34 -22.87 -10.43 -3.57
CA GLN A 34 -22.75 -9.26 -4.46
C GLN A 34 -21.31 -8.71 -4.52
N GLY A 35 -20.30 -9.56 -4.27
CA GLY A 35 -18.90 -9.20 -4.08
C GLY A 35 -18.63 -8.42 -2.79
N LEU A 36 -19.54 -8.50 -1.81
CA LEU A 36 -19.45 -7.72 -0.57
C LEU A 36 -18.66 -8.45 0.52
N THR A 37 -18.54 -9.77 0.41
CA THR A 37 -17.67 -10.57 1.29
C THR A 37 -16.56 -11.22 0.48
N LYS A 38 -15.34 -11.27 1.03
CA LYS A 38 -14.22 -11.92 0.36
C LYS A 38 -13.25 -12.50 1.36
N ASP A 39 -12.91 -13.77 1.18
CA ASP A 39 -11.90 -14.45 1.99
C ASP A 39 -10.50 -14.21 1.42
N PHE A 40 -9.63 -13.62 2.23
CA PHE A 40 -8.22 -13.41 1.90
C PHE A 40 -7.28 -14.24 2.78
N SER A 41 -7.77 -15.15 3.62
CA SER A 41 -6.97 -15.90 4.61
C SER A 41 -5.75 -16.60 4.01
N ASN A 42 -5.88 -17.10 2.78
CA ASN A 42 -4.81 -17.79 2.05
C ASN A 42 -4.07 -16.91 1.03
N SER A 43 -4.28 -15.60 1.06
CA SER A 43 -3.64 -14.67 0.12
C SER A 43 -2.10 -14.81 0.17
N PRO A 44 -1.43 -15.04 -0.98
CA PRO A 44 0.02 -15.07 -1.04
C PRO A 44 0.65 -13.68 -0.81
N LEU A 45 -0.17 -12.63 -0.86
CA LEU A 45 0.25 -11.23 -0.70
C LEU A 45 0.30 -10.77 0.76
N HIS A 46 -0.06 -11.64 1.72
CA HIS A 46 0.02 -11.32 3.14
C HIS A 46 1.45 -11.03 3.61
N ARG A 47 1.70 -9.78 3.99
CA ARG A 47 3.03 -9.30 4.41
C ARG A 47 3.45 -9.76 5.81
N PHE A 48 2.53 -10.26 6.61
CA PHE A 48 2.74 -10.57 8.04
C PHE A 48 2.56 -12.06 8.37
N LYS A 49 2.58 -12.95 7.37
CA LYS A 49 2.38 -14.39 7.58
C LYS A 49 3.55 -15.07 8.30
N LYS A 50 4.78 -14.59 8.10
CA LYS A 50 6.01 -15.19 8.65
C LYS A 50 6.39 -14.51 9.99
N PRO A 51 6.34 -15.23 11.14
CA PRO A 51 6.82 -14.71 12.41
C PRO A 51 8.27 -14.23 12.32
N GLY A 52 8.59 -13.13 13.01
CA GLY A 52 9.93 -12.53 12.99
C GLY A 52 10.33 -11.84 11.68
N SER A 53 9.42 -11.72 10.71
CA SER A 53 9.68 -10.94 9.49
C SER A 53 9.98 -9.47 9.82
N LYS A 54 10.97 -8.89 9.13
CA LYS A 54 11.29 -7.45 9.22
C LYS A 54 10.08 -6.55 8.88
N ASN A 55 9.07 -7.07 8.17
CA ASN A 55 7.84 -6.34 7.87
C ASN A 55 7.16 -5.80 9.14
N PHE A 56 7.18 -6.55 10.25
CA PHE A 56 6.57 -6.10 11.51
C PHE A 56 7.25 -4.87 12.11
N GLN A 57 8.54 -4.65 11.82
CA GLN A 57 9.29 -3.48 12.25
C GLN A 57 9.04 -2.25 11.35
N ASN A 58 8.46 -2.47 10.17
CA ASN A 58 8.25 -1.47 9.12
C ASN A 58 6.76 -1.09 8.97
N ILE A 59 5.99 -1.19 10.04
CA ILE A 59 4.61 -0.68 10.11
C ILE A 59 4.66 0.76 10.61
N PHE A 60 4.41 1.71 9.71
CA PHE A 60 4.46 3.14 10.01
C PHE A 60 3.09 3.79 9.85
N PRO A 61 2.79 4.86 10.60
CA PRO A 61 1.55 5.62 10.41
C PRO A 61 1.48 6.19 8.99
N PRO A 62 0.27 6.48 8.48
CA PRO A 62 0.10 7.20 7.21
C PRO A 62 0.90 8.50 7.18
N SER A 63 1.62 8.69 6.08
CA SER A 63 2.42 9.88 5.80
C SER A 63 2.36 10.16 4.30
N ALA A 64 2.67 11.39 3.88
CA ALA A 64 2.73 11.74 2.47
C ALA A 64 3.89 11.03 1.75
N THR A 65 4.88 10.50 2.48
CA THR A 65 6.06 9.84 1.90
C THR A 65 5.91 8.34 1.93
N LEU A 66 6.03 7.71 0.76
CA LEU A 66 5.97 6.26 0.58
C LEU A 66 7.35 5.69 0.34
N HIS A 67 7.57 4.50 0.88
CA HIS A 67 8.69 3.62 0.58
C HIS A 67 8.26 2.59 -0.46
N LEU A 68 9.00 2.54 -1.56
CA LEU A 68 8.81 1.63 -2.67
C LEU A 68 9.91 0.55 -2.63
N SER A 69 9.54 -0.70 -2.85
CA SER A 69 10.51 -1.79 -2.99
C SER A 69 10.09 -2.83 -4.03
N ASN A 70 11.04 -3.73 -4.33
CA ASN A 70 10.91 -4.74 -5.37
C ASN A 70 10.83 -4.14 -6.77
N ILE A 71 11.58 -3.05 -6.99
CA ILE A 71 11.66 -2.36 -8.28
C ILE A 71 12.70 -3.10 -9.15
N PRO A 72 12.36 -3.54 -10.37
CA PRO A 72 13.32 -4.18 -11.27
C PRO A 72 14.32 -3.16 -11.85
N PRO A 73 15.53 -3.60 -12.28
CA PRO A 73 16.54 -2.69 -12.81
C PRO A 73 16.15 -1.94 -14.09
N SER A 74 15.19 -2.47 -14.84
CA SER A 74 14.64 -1.90 -16.07
C SER A 74 13.75 -0.68 -15.84
N VAL A 75 13.19 -0.53 -14.63
CA VAL A 75 12.28 0.58 -14.28
C VAL A 75 13.07 1.83 -13.90
N THR A 76 12.73 2.94 -14.56
CA THR A 76 13.37 4.24 -14.38
C THR A 76 12.67 5.11 -13.34
N VAL A 77 13.26 6.28 -13.05
CA VAL A 77 12.63 7.31 -12.21
C VAL A 77 11.33 7.79 -12.84
N ASP A 78 11.35 8.02 -14.16
CA ASP A 78 10.21 8.62 -14.86
C ASP A 78 9.05 7.63 -14.97
N ASP A 79 9.33 6.34 -15.16
CA ASP A 79 8.29 5.29 -15.13
C ASP A 79 7.53 5.29 -13.80
N LEU A 80 8.25 5.35 -12.68
CA LEU A 80 7.61 5.39 -11.36
C LEU A 80 6.90 6.71 -11.08
N LYS A 81 7.46 7.85 -11.52
CA LYS A 81 6.76 9.13 -11.37
C LYS A 81 5.46 9.14 -12.18
N ASN A 82 5.51 8.71 -13.43
CA ASN A 82 4.36 8.64 -14.32
C ASN A 82 3.30 7.68 -13.76
N LEU A 83 3.69 6.51 -13.26
CA LEU A 83 2.76 5.56 -12.62
C LEU A 83 1.96 6.21 -11.47
N PHE A 84 2.61 7.03 -10.64
CA PHE A 84 1.92 7.72 -9.55
C PHE A 84 1.08 8.91 -10.04
N ILE A 85 1.53 9.61 -11.07
CA ILE A 85 0.76 10.69 -11.71
C ILE A 85 -0.51 10.14 -12.36
N ASP A 86 -0.42 9.00 -13.05
CA ASP A 86 -1.54 8.32 -13.71
C ASP A 86 -2.58 7.81 -12.69
N ALA A 87 -2.14 7.45 -11.48
CA ALA A 87 -2.99 7.19 -10.32
C ALA A 87 -3.57 8.47 -9.67
N GLY A 88 -3.43 9.63 -10.31
CA GLY A 88 -3.98 10.91 -9.87
C GLY A 88 -3.19 11.60 -8.74
N CYS A 89 -1.96 11.18 -8.46
CA CYS A 89 -1.15 11.75 -7.37
C CYS A 89 -0.27 12.93 -7.83
N SER A 90 -0.04 13.88 -6.92
CA SER A 90 0.91 14.96 -7.13
C SER A 90 2.30 14.59 -6.60
N VAL A 91 3.21 14.14 -7.46
CA VAL A 91 4.58 13.78 -7.05
C VAL A 91 5.42 15.03 -6.71
N LYS A 92 5.85 15.16 -5.46
CA LYS A 92 6.65 16.28 -4.95
C LYS A 92 8.15 16.01 -4.96
N ALA A 93 8.55 14.79 -4.61
CA ALA A 93 9.94 14.37 -4.59
C ALA A 93 10.06 12.88 -4.88
N PHE A 94 11.21 12.47 -5.40
CA PHE A 94 11.55 11.07 -5.65
C PHE A 94 13.04 10.86 -5.42
N LYS A 95 13.40 9.75 -4.78
CA LYS A 95 14.80 9.39 -4.52
C LYS A 95 14.99 7.87 -4.49
N PHE A 96 15.80 7.35 -5.41
CA PHE A 96 16.33 5.98 -5.29
C PHE A 96 17.31 5.86 -4.12
N PHE A 97 17.37 4.68 -3.52
CA PHE A 97 18.40 4.37 -2.54
C PHE A 97 19.74 4.13 -3.23
N GLN A 98 20.79 4.82 -2.77
CA GLN A 98 22.09 4.84 -3.44
C GLN A 98 22.76 3.47 -3.55
N LYS A 99 22.51 2.57 -2.59
CA LYS A 99 23.13 1.24 -2.55
C LYS A 99 22.42 0.21 -3.43
N ASP A 100 21.14 0.40 -3.70
CA ASP A 100 20.34 -0.53 -4.52
C ASP A 100 19.10 0.20 -5.08
N ARG A 101 19.00 0.28 -6.41
CA ARG A 101 17.84 0.86 -7.11
C ARG A 101 16.58 0.00 -7.02
N LYS A 102 16.62 -1.14 -6.31
CA LYS A 102 15.42 -1.92 -5.94
C LYS A 102 14.49 -1.22 -4.95
N MET A 103 14.93 -0.12 -4.35
CA MET A 103 14.15 0.65 -3.37
C MET A 103 14.22 2.15 -3.63
N ALA A 104 13.13 2.84 -3.36
CA ALA A 104 13.02 4.27 -3.50
C ALA A 104 12.10 4.88 -2.42
N LEU A 105 12.22 6.19 -2.24
CA LEU A 105 11.22 7.01 -1.58
C LEU A 105 10.53 7.88 -2.63
N ILE A 106 9.23 8.08 -2.45
CA ILE A 106 8.42 9.03 -3.23
C ILE A 106 7.56 9.85 -2.27
N GLN A 107 7.45 11.16 -2.51
CA GLN A 107 6.66 12.08 -1.69
C GLN A 107 5.43 12.59 -2.43
N LEU A 108 4.28 12.35 -1.81
CA LEU A 108 2.89 12.73 -2.10
C LEU A 108 2.61 14.23 -2.00
N GLY A 109 1.53 14.72 -2.63
CA GLY A 109 0.98 16.04 -2.35
C GLY A 109 0.27 16.10 -0.99
N SER A 110 -0.26 14.97 -0.52
CA SER A 110 -0.92 14.85 0.77
C SER A 110 -0.84 13.44 1.34
N VAL A 111 -1.24 13.28 2.62
CA VAL A 111 -1.39 11.97 3.25
C VAL A 111 -2.52 11.18 2.59
N GLU A 112 -3.60 11.85 2.17
CA GLU A 112 -4.73 11.20 1.50
C GLU A 112 -4.30 10.59 0.16
N GLU A 113 -3.58 11.34 -0.68
CA GLU A 113 -3.00 10.84 -1.92
C GLU A 113 -2.11 9.62 -1.67
N ALA A 114 -1.28 9.66 -0.62
CA ALA A 114 -0.39 8.55 -0.29
C ALA A 114 -1.14 7.29 0.16
N ILE A 115 -2.26 7.44 0.87
CA ILE A 115 -3.14 6.32 1.21
C ILE A 115 -3.77 5.74 -0.07
N GLN A 116 -4.27 6.59 -0.96
CA GLN A 116 -4.89 6.17 -2.23
C GLN A 116 -3.88 5.44 -3.12
N ALA A 117 -2.70 6.02 -3.33
CA ALA A 117 -1.63 5.40 -4.10
C ALA A 117 -1.20 4.06 -3.52
N LEU A 118 -1.15 3.92 -2.20
CA LEU A 118 -0.83 2.64 -1.56
C LEU A 118 -1.91 1.58 -1.85
N ILE A 119 -3.18 1.95 -1.81
CA ILE A 119 -4.29 1.03 -2.11
C ILE A 119 -4.24 0.57 -3.58
N GLU A 120 -3.97 1.50 -4.49
CA GLU A 120 -4.03 1.26 -5.94
C GLU A 120 -2.78 0.58 -6.50
N LEU A 121 -1.60 1.02 -6.07
CA LEU A 121 -0.33 0.63 -6.68
C LEU A 121 0.39 -0.49 -5.91
N HIS A 122 -0.09 -0.87 -4.71
CA HIS A 122 0.47 -2.03 -4.05
C HIS A 122 0.14 -3.31 -4.84
N ASN A 123 1.19 -4.07 -5.15
CA ASN A 123 1.14 -5.25 -6.00
C ASN A 123 0.92 -4.95 -7.50
N HIS A 124 1.14 -3.71 -7.94
CA HIS A 124 1.20 -3.38 -9.36
C HIS A 124 2.34 -4.15 -10.04
N ASP A 125 2.08 -4.74 -11.20
CA ASP A 125 3.08 -5.51 -11.96
C ASP A 125 4.02 -4.57 -12.71
N LEU A 126 5.32 -4.67 -12.41
CA LEU A 126 6.39 -3.91 -13.07
C LEU A 126 7.10 -4.75 -14.15
N GLY A 127 6.58 -5.93 -14.48
CA GLY A 127 7.20 -6.89 -15.39
C GLY A 127 8.25 -7.76 -14.70
N GLU A 128 8.75 -8.76 -15.42
CA GLU A 128 9.82 -9.67 -14.93
C GLU A 128 9.49 -10.34 -13.57
N ASN A 129 8.21 -10.65 -13.31
CA ASN A 129 7.70 -11.14 -12.02
C ASN A 129 7.92 -10.18 -10.82
N HIS A 130 8.23 -8.91 -11.06
CA HIS A 130 8.39 -7.90 -10.02
C HIS A 130 7.08 -7.16 -9.77
N HIS A 131 6.52 -7.35 -8.58
CA HIS A 131 5.34 -6.62 -8.14
C HIS A 131 5.74 -5.52 -7.16
N LEU A 132 5.29 -4.29 -7.40
CA LEU A 132 5.60 -3.12 -6.59
C LEU A 132 5.11 -3.29 -5.15
N ARG A 133 6.00 -3.06 -4.19
CA ARG A 133 5.65 -3.05 -2.76
C ARG A 133 5.66 -1.63 -2.24
N VAL A 134 4.49 -1.19 -1.78
CA VAL A 134 4.28 0.18 -1.27
C VAL A 134 4.06 0.11 0.24
N SER A 135 4.70 1.00 0.99
CA SER A 135 4.51 1.17 2.44
C SER A 135 4.67 2.64 2.80
N PHE A 136 4.06 3.10 3.89
CA PHE A 136 4.42 4.42 4.43
C PHE A 136 5.87 4.45 4.88
N SER A 137 6.48 5.63 4.85
CA SER A 137 7.84 5.87 5.33
C SER A 137 7.83 6.85 6.52
N LYS A 138 8.78 6.65 7.44
CA LYS A 138 9.14 7.65 8.47
C LYS A 138 10.13 8.68 7.95
N SER A 139 10.86 8.36 6.89
CA SER A 139 11.85 9.24 6.30
C SER A 139 11.18 10.24 5.36
N THR A 140 11.67 11.47 5.38
CA THR A 140 11.38 12.49 4.38
C THR A 140 12.49 12.52 3.32
N ILE A 141 12.20 13.11 2.17
CA ILE A 141 13.17 13.36 1.10
C ILE A 141 13.45 14.86 1.05
#